data_AF-A0A7V5YHY1-F1
#
_entry.id   AF-A0A7V5YHY1-F1
#
_cell.length_a   1.000
_cell.length_b   1.000
_cell.length_c   1.000
_cell.angle_alpha   90.00
_cell.angle_beta   90.00
_cell.angle_gamma   90.00
#
_symmetry.space_group_name_H-M   'P 1'
#
loop_
_entity.id
_entity.type
_entity.pdbx_description
1 polymer ?
#
loop_
_entity_poly.entity_id
_entity_poly.type
_entity_poly.pdbx_seq_one_letter_code
_entity_poly.pdbx_strand_id
1 'polypeptide(L)'
;MRIARSTKNASTLLAFAGWFLVASVALFAVWGYITPIYNQMVASIASPIFKIVERDNVTALRTDGNRLLVGRHAADGTIQPFLYFDPYIYFGLIPLIALLVAIPGPGILRRLRRTLIGIVILFVVHVIYLIGSIELTYVAVGLQTVSSTGKRMLDWVQILLRILWQVSPVLIAVLLGASYWRDHLLSFRRKAGKADAPTQCRLISTEGVEGERP
;
A
#
# COMPACT_ATOMS: atom_id res chain seq x y z
N MET A 1 -18.14 39.13 0.48
CA MET A 1 -17.51 38.37 1.58
C MET A 1 -17.34 36.88 1.18
N ARG A 2 -16.25 36.53 0.47
CA ARG A 2 -16.01 35.16 -0.10
C ARG A 2 -14.93 34.33 0.65
N ILE A 3 -14.36 34.85 1.73
CA ILE A 3 -13.17 34.29 2.38
C ILE A 3 -13.48 33.04 3.26
N ALA A 4 -14.71 32.88 3.75
CA ALA A 4 -15.04 31.87 4.77
C ALA A 4 -15.12 30.39 4.28
N ARG A 5 -15.04 30.10 2.97
CA ARG A 5 -15.21 28.72 2.45
C ARG A 5 -13.91 27.94 2.20
N SER A 6 -12.76 28.62 2.09
CA SER A 6 -11.47 27.96 1.84
C SER A 6 -10.99 27.12 3.04
N THR A 7 -11.34 27.54 4.26
CA THR A 7 -10.79 26.98 5.51
C THR A 7 -11.23 25.53 5.80
N LYS A 8 -12.41 25.09 5.35
CA LYS A 8 -12.92 23.74 5.66
C LYS A 8 -12.16 22.61 4.97
N ASN A 9 -11.70 22.84 3.72
CA ASN A 9 -10.94 21.83 2.99
C ASN A 9 -9.51 21.72 3.53
N ALA A 10 -8.88 22.85 3.85
CA ALA A 10 -7.55 22.89 4.47
C ALA A 10 -7.53 22.14 5.81
N SER A 11 -8.56 22.30 6.63
CA SER A 11 -8.70 21.58 7.90
C SER A 11 -8.76 20.05 7.74
N THR A 12 -9.41 19.54 6.68
CA THR A 12 -9.53 18.09 6.45
C THR A 12 -8.21 17.47 6.00
N LEU A 13 -7.47 18.14 5.11
CA LEU A 13 -6.14 17.69 4.67
C LEU A 13 -5.13 17.75 5.82
N LEU A 14 -5.17 18.80 6.64
CA LEU A 14 -4.33 18.92 7.82
C LEU A 14 -4.63 17.82 8.85
N ALA A 15 -5.91 17.51 9.08
CA ALA A 15 -6.30 16.42 9.95
C ALA A 15 -5.82 15.06 9.41
N PHE A 16 -5.97 14.80 8.12
CA PHE A 16 -5.45 13.59 7.47
C PHE A 16 -3.94 13.46 7.66
N ALA A 17 -3.19 14.52 7.35
CA ALA A 17 -1.74 14.55 7.49
C ALA A 17 -1.31 14.35 8.95
N GLY A 18 -1.99 15.01 9.91
CA GLY A 18 -1.75 14.84 11.33
C GLY A 18 -1.95 13.39 11.79
N TRP A 19 -3.08 12.77 11.42
CA TRP A 19 -3.34 11.36 11.75
C TRP A 19 -2.35 10.40 11.09
N PHE A 20 -1.97 10.66 9.84
CA PHE A 20 -0.97 9.86 9.14
C PHE A 20 0.39 9.92 9.85
N LEU A 21 0.84 11.11 10.24
CA LEU A 21 2.11 11.29 10.95
C LEU A 21 2.09 10.63 12.32
N VAL A 22 1.04 10.86 13.11
CA VAL A 22 0.88 10.25 14.44
C VAL A 22 0.88 8.72 14.34
N ALA A 23 0.10 8.15 13.41
CA ALA A 23 0.05 6.72 13.20
C ALA A 23 1.41 6.16 12.74
N SER A 24 2.09 6.86 11.83
CA SER A 24 3.41 6.43 11.34
C SER A 24 4.42 6.38 12.47
N VAL A 25 4.55 7.45 13.26
CA VAL A 25 5.48 7.51 14.41
C VAL A 25 5.18 6.40 15.42
N ALA A 26 3.91 6.21 15.77
CA ALA A 26 3.50 5.16 16.70
C ALA A 26 3.87 3.75 16.16
N LEU A 27 3.60 3.48 14.88
CA LEU A 27 3.91 2.20 14.25
C LEU A 27 5.42 1.96 14.14
N PHE A 28 6.20 2.98 13.79
CA PHE A 28 7.66 2.93 13.78
C PHE A 28 8.21 2.55 15.15
N ALA A 29 7.70 3.16 16.23
CA ALA A 29 8.17 2.90 17.58
C ALA A 29 7.94 1.44 18.02
N VAL A 30 6.84 0.82 17.59
CA VAL A 30 6.52 -0.58 17.94
C VAL A 30 7.06 -1.60 16.94
N TRP A 31 7.57 -1.16 15.78
CA TRP A 31 7.94 -2.05 14.67
C TRP A 31 9.01 -3.08 15.05
N GLY A 32 10.01 -2.69 15.84
CA GLY A 32 11.06 -3.60 16.29
C GLY A 32 10.54 -4.82 17.06
N TYR A 33 9.39 -4.70 17.73
CA TYR A 33 8.74 -5.80 18.45
C TYR A 33 7.84 -6.66 17.55
N ILE A 34 7.26 -6.05 16.52
CA ILE A 34 6.37 -6.73 15.56
C ILE A 34 7.18 -7.54 14.54
N THR A 35 8.37 -7.05 14.18
CA THR A 35 9.18 -7.61 13.09
C THR A 35 9.53 -9.10 13.27
N PRO A 36 9.96 -9.59 14.44
CA PRO A 36 10.24 -11.03 14.62
C PRO A 36 9.03 -11.91 14.32
N ILE A 37 7.85 -11.50 14.80
CA ILE A 37 6.59 -12.22 14.60
C ILE A 37 6.23 -12.19 13.12
N TYR A 38 6.36 -11.04 12.47
CA TYR A 38 6.07 -10.89 11.05
C TYR A 38 6.99 -11.76 10.19
N ASN A 39 8.30 -11.80 10.50
CA ASN A 39 9.26 -12.66 9.83
C ASN A 39 8.89 -14.14 9.95
N GLN A 40 8.46 -14.58 11.14
CA GLN A 40 8.01 -15.97 11.36
C GLN A 40 6.76 -16.29 10.55
N MET A 41 5.81 -15.37 10.46
CA MET A 41 4.62 -15.54 9.62
C MET A 41 4.98 -15.64 8.14
N VAL A 42 5.83 -14.74 7.64
CA VAL A 42 6.27 -14.78 6.24
C VAL A 42 7.03 -16.07 5.96
N ALA A 43 7.97 -16.47 6.84
CA ALA A 43 8.75 -17.70 6.67
C ALA A 43 7.87 -18.95 6.69
N SER A 44 6.88 -19.03 7.59
CA SER A 44 6.00 -20.20 7.72
C SER A 44 5.09 -20.39 6.51
N ILE A 45 4.67 -19.29 5.86
CA ILE A 45 3.87 -19.34 4.62
C ILE A 45 4.76 -19.54 3.38
N ALA A 46 5.92 -18.89 3.30
CA ALA A 46 6.80 -19.01 2.15
C ALA A 46 7.46 -20.40 2.04
N SER A 47 7.83 -21.01 3.17
CA SER A 47 8.48 -22.34 3.19
C SER A 47 7.72 -23.45 2.44
N PRO A 48 6.40 -23.66 2.65
CA PRO A 48 5.65 -24.64 1.87
C PRO A 48 5.46 -24.22 0.41
N ILE A 49 5.45 -22.92 0.09
CA ILE A 49 5.34 -22.47 -1.30
C ILE A 49 6.63 -22.77 -2.06
N PHE A 50 7.81 -22.62 -1.43
CA PHE A 50 9.09 -23.03 -2.02
C PHE A 50 9.10 -24.49 -2.47
N LYS A 51 8.50 -25.40 -1.68
CA LYS A 51 8.36 -26.81 -2.07
C LYS A 51 7.55 -27.04 -3.35
N ILE A 52 6.70 -26.09 -3.72
CA ILE A 52 5.84 -26.16 -4.90
C ILE A 52 6.52 -25.51 -6.10
N VAL A 53 7.22 -24.39 -5.89
CA VAL A 53 7.83 -23.62 -6.99
C VAL A 53 9.24 -24.10 -7.34
N GLU A 54 9.97 -24.68 -6.39
CA GLU A 54 11.30 -25.25 -6.60
C GLU A 54 11.23 -26.72 -6.97
N ARG A 55 11.98 -27.12 -8.00
CA ARG A 55 12.09 -28.53 -8.39
C ARG A 55 12.81 -29.38 -7.34
N ASP A 56 13.89 -28.85 -6.77
CA ASP A 56 14.80 -29.59 -5.89
C ASP A 56 14.61 -29.23 -4.40
N ASN A 57 13.66 -28.34 -4.08
CA ASN A 57 13.36 -27.86 -2.72
C ASN A 57 14.62 -27.56 -1.90
N VAL A 58 15.45 -26.67 -2.43
CA VAL A 58 16.77 -26.35 -1.87
C VAL A 58 16.69 -25.22 -0.85
N THR A 59 15.64 -24.40 -0.85
CA THR A 59 15.53 -23.25 0.06
C THR A 59 15.04 -23.64 1.45
N ALA A 60 15.78 -23.19 2.46
CA ALA A 60 15.38 -23.25 3.86
C ALA A 60 15.28 -21.83 4.43
N LEU A 61 14.11 -21.47 4.97
CA LEU A 61 13.92 -20.18 5.66
C LEU A 61 14.06 -20.36 7.17
N ARG A 62 14.81 -19.47 7.80
CA ARG A 62 14.96 -19.40 9.27
C ARG A 62 14.85 -17.97 9.73
N THR A 63 14.32 -17.76 10.94
CA THR A 63 14.25 -16.42 11.55
C THR A 63 15.28 -16.31 12.66
N ASP A 64 16.04 -15.22 12.67
CA ASP A 64 17.00 -14.88 13.72
C ASP A 64 16.72 -13.45 14.22
N GLY A 65 15.91 -13.35 15.28
CA GLY A 65 15.39 -12.09 15.78
C GLY A 65 14.66 -11.29 14.69
N ASN A 66 15.23 -10.14 14.32
CA ASN A 66 14.69 -9.24 13.30
C ASN A 66 15.08 -9.59 11.86
N ARG A 67 15.92 -10.61 11.66
CA ARG A 67 16.41 -11.00 10.34
C ARG A 67 15.68 -12.24 9.85
N LEU A 68 15.43 -12.27 8.54
CA LEU A 68 15.03 -13.48 7.84
C LEU A 68 16.27 -14.05 7.13
N LEU A 69 16.72 -15.20 7.59
CA LEU A 69 17.85 -15.92 7.03
C LEU A 69 17.35 -16.90 5.97
N VAL A 70 18.04 -16.92 4.83
CA VAL A 70 17.81 -17.87 3.75
C VAL A 70 19.03 -18.76 3.70
N GLY A 71 18.79 -20.04 3.94
CA GLY A 71 19.78 -21.09 3.75
C GLY A 71 19.44 -21.92 2.52
N ARG A 72 20.44 -22.64 2.02
CA ARG A 72 20.30 -23.62 0.95
C ARG A 72 20.75 -24.99 1.41
N HIS A 73 19.97 -26.02 1.12
CA HIS A 73 20.38 -27.40 1.33
C HIS A 73 21.54 -27.78 0.38
N ALA A 74 22.65 -28.22 0.95
CA ALA A 74 23.76 -28.80 0.23
C ALA A 74 23.52 -30.30 -0.02
N ALA A 75 24.30 -30.90 -0.92
CA ALA A 75 24.17 -32.31 -1.30
C ALA A 75 24.40 -33.29 -0.13
N ASP A 76 25.12 -32.86 0.90
CA ASP A 76 25.36 -33.60 2.14
C ASP A 76 24.23 -33.47 3.17
N GLY A 77 23.15 -32.76 2.84
CA GLY A 77 22.01 -32.51 3.72
C GLY A 77 22.20 -31.34 4.70
N THR A 78 23.37 -30.70 4.73
CA THR A 78 23.60 -29.52 5.56
C THR A 78 22.91 -28.28 4.99
N ILE A 79 22.54 -27.33 5.84
CA ILE A 79 21.97 -26.04 5.41
C ILE A 79 23.08 -25.00 5.47
N GLN A 80 23.49 -24.50 4.30
CA GLN A 80 24.48 -23.44 4.20
C GLN A 80 23.79 -22.07 4.16
N PRO A 81 24.29 -21.06 4.88
CA PRO A 81 23.75 -19.71 4.78
C PRO A 81 23.97 -19.17 3.37
N PHE A 82 22.93 -18.60 2.78
CA PHE A 82 22.97 -18.07 1.41
C PHE A 82 22.82 -16.54 1.39
N LEU A 83 21.74 -16.03 1.97
CA LEU A 83 21.51 -14.59 2.10
C LEU A 83 20.66 -14.28 3.34
N TYR A 84 20.56 -13.00 3.68
CA TYR A 84 19.65 -12.53 4.71
C TYR A 84 18.87 -11.32 4.18
N PHE A 85 17.62 -11.20 4.65
CA PHE A 85 16.82 -10.01 4.44
C PHE A 85 16.81 -9.15 5.69
N ASP A 86 17.05 -7.86 5.47
CA ASP A 86 16.93 -6.84 6.49
C ASP A 86 15.44 -6.62 6.83
N PRO A 87 15.08 -6.35 8.11
CA PRO A 87 13.71 -6.01 8.52
C PRO A 87 13.03 -4.91 7.68
N TYR A 88 13.77 -4.05 6.98
CA TYR A 88 13.20 -3.01 6.11
C TYR A 88 12.45 -3.55 4.87
N ILE A 89 12.60 -4.84 4.52
CA ILE A 89 11.84 -5.45 3.41
C ILE A 89 10.32 -5.44 3.63
N TYR A 90 9.87 -5.34 4.88
CA TYR A 90 8.43 -5.29 5.22
C TYR A 90 7.97 -3.89 5.63
N PHE A 91 8.83 -2.89 5.45
CA PHE A 91 8.61 -1.52 5.91
C PHE A 91 7.36 -0.87 5.29
N GLY A 92 6.91 -1.34 4.13
CA GLY A 92 5.68 -0.91 3.47
C GLY A 92 4.39 -1.09 4.31
N LEU A 93 4.42 -1.91 5.36
CA LEU A 93 3.28 -2.11 6.25
C LEU A 93 2.93 -0.84 7.05
N ILE A 94 3.96 -0.10 7.50
CA ILE A 94 3.79 1.14 8.29
C ILE A 94 3.03 2.21 7.49
N PRO A 95 3.49 2.65 6.31
CA PRO A 95 2.77 3.66 5.54
C PRO A 95 1.39 3.15 5.10
N LEU A 96 1.20 1.85 4.81
CA LEU A 96 -0.12 1.31 4.50
C LEU A 96 -1.11 1.49 5.66
N ILE A 97 -0.75 1.04 6.86
CA ILE A 97 -1.63 1.13 8.03
C ILE A 97 -1.89 2.61 8.35
N ALA A 98 -0.85 3.44 8.34
CA ALA A 98 -0.99 4.88 8.58
C ALA A 98 -1.95 5.55 7.57
N LEU A 99 -1.82 5.24 6.27
CA LEU A 99 -2.74 5.73 5.24
C LEU A 99 -4.18 5.28 5.50
N LEU A 100 -4.40 4.00 5.79
CA LEU A 100 -5.75 3.44 5.98
C LEU A 100 -6.43 3.94 7.25
N VAL A 101 -5.68 4.21 8.30
CA VAL A 101 -6.17 4.84 9.55
C VAL A 101 -6.51 6.32 9.31
N ALA A 102 -5.66 7.02 8.55
CA ALA A 102 -5.84 8.44 8.26
C ALA A 102 -7.04 8.73 7.34
N ILE A 103 -7.42 7.80 6.44
CA ILE A 103 -8.59 7.99 5.57
C ILE A 103 -9.87 8.11 6.43
N PRO A 104 -10.55 9.27 6.42
CA PRO A 104 -11.76 9.47 7.19
C PRO A 104 -12.89 8.57 6.65
N GLY A 105 -13.73 8.07 7.54
CA GLY A 105 -14.78 7.12 7.20
C GLY A 105 -15.80 6.89 8.32
N PRO A 106 -16.98 6.34 7.98
CA PRO A 106 -18.20 6.36 8.81
C PRO A 106 -18.22 5.31 9.93
N GLY A 107 -17.15 5.24 10.73
CA GLY A 107 -17.09 4.40 11.93
C GLY A 107 -15.80 3.60 12.06
N ILE A 108 -15.43 3.29 13.30
CA ILE A 108 -14.17 2.61 13.64
C ILE A 108 -14.09 1.19 13.09
N LEU A 109 -15.20 0.43 13.12
CA LEU A 109 -15.24 -0.97 12.65
C LEU A 109 -14.96 -1.09 11.15
N ARG A 110 -15.48 -0.17 10.32
CA ARG A 110 -15.20 -0.16 8.87
C ARG A 110 -13.73 0.17 8.59
N ARG A 111 -13.13 1.08 9.38
CA ARG A 111 -11.70 1.40 9.28
C ARG A 111 -10.82 0.22 9.68
N LEU A 112 -11.15 -0.46 10.77
CA LEU A 112 -10.47 -1.67 11.22
C LEU A 112 -10.54 -2.78 10.17
N ARG A 113 -11.73 -3.08 9.65
CA ARG A 113 -11.91 -4.09 8.58
C ARG A 113 -11.09 -3.75 7.34
N ARG A 114 -11.12 -2.49 6.89
CA ARG A 114 -10.33 -2.03 5.75
C ARG A 114 -8.83 -2.18 5.99
N THR A 115 -8.37 -1.79 7.17
CA THR A 115 -6.96 -1.89 7.58
C THR A 115 -6.52 -3.35 7.60
N LEU A 116 -7.32 -4.24 8.18
CA LEU A 116 -7.04 -5.68 8.20
C LEU A 116 -6.97 -6.28 6.79
N ILE A 117 -7.92 -5.94 5.91
CA ILE A 117 -7.89 -6.38 4.50
C ILE A 117 -6.61 -5.88 3.82
N GLY A 118 -6.24 -4.61 4.02
CA GLY A 118 -5.00 -4.06 3.47
C GLY A 118 -3.75 -4.80 3.95
N ILE A 119 -3.67 -5.08 5.26
CA ILE A 119 -2.57 -5.84 5.87
C ILE A 119 -2.46 -7.24 5.22
N VAL A 120 -3.59 -7.94 5.06
CA VAL A 120 -3.60 -9.27 4.44
C VAL A 120 -3.13 -9.21 2.99
N ILE A 121 -3.62 -8.25 2.20
CA ILE A 121 -3.19 -8.08 0.80
C ILE A 121 -1.68 -7.79 0.73
N LEU A 122 -1.18 -6.86 1.55
CA LEU A 122 0.25 -6.53 1.55
C LEU A 122 1.11 -7.68 2.05
N PHE A 123 0.64 -8.46 3.02
CA PHE A 123 1.32 -9.67 3.48
C PHE A 123 1.50 -10.67 2.33
N VAL A 124 0.47 -10.90 1.51
CA VAL A 124 0.59 -11.74 0.30
C VAL A 124 1.62 -11.16 -0.68
N VAL A 125 1.63 -9.85 -0.90
CA VAL A 125 2.65 -9.18 -1.74
C VAL A 125 4.06 -9.40 -1.18
N HIS A 126 4.26 -9.30 0.14
CA HIS A 126 5.56 -9.54 0.77
C HIS A 126 6.03 -10.99 0.61
N VAL A 127 5.13 -11.97 0.74
CA VAL A 127 5.46 -13.40 0.50
C VAL A 127 5.88 -13.63 -0.95
N ILE A 128 5.10 -13.11 -1.91
CA ILE A 128 5.42 -13.21 -3.35
C ILE A 128 6.75 -12.54 -3.67
N TYR A 129 6.97 -11.33 -3.12
CA TYR A 129 8.21 -10.58 -3.29
C TYR A 129 9.42 -11.36 -2.75
N LEU A 130 9.30 -11.95 -1.57
CA LEU A 130 10.36 -12.75 -0.96
C LEU A 130 10.74 -13.94 -1.84
N ILE A 131 9.74 -14.72 -2.26
CA ILE A 131 9.96 -15.92 -3.09
C ILE A 131 10.60 -15.53 -4.42
N GLY A 132 10.00 -14.57 -5.13
CA GLY A 132 10.53 -14.10 -6.41
C GLY A 132 11.94 -13.54 -6.29
N SER A 133 12.25 -12.81 -5.21
CA SER A 133 13.59 -12.24 -4.99
C SER A 133 14.64 -13.33 -4.74
N ILE A 134 14.31 -14.40 -4.01
CA ILE A 134 15.23 -15.53 -3.77
C ILE A 134 15.50 -16.29 -5.07
N GLU A 135 14.45 -16.65 -5.82
CA GLU A 135 14.57 -17.34 -7.12
C GLU A 135 15.41 -16.54 -8.12
N LEU A 136 15.12 -15.24 -8.25
CA LEU A 136 15.89 -14.35 -9.12
C LEU A 136 17.36 -14.27 -8.68
N THR A 137 17.62 -14.29 -7.37
CA THR A 137 18.99 -14.31 -6.85
C THR A 137 19.71 -15.61 -7.22
N TYR A 138 19.05 -16.77 -7.12
CA TYR A 138 19.63 -18.04 -7.55
C TYR A 138 20.02 -18.05 -9.03
N VAL A 139 19.17 -17.49 -9.90
CA VAL A 139 19.54 -17.35 -11.31
C VAL A 139 20.71 -16.40 -11.50
N ALA A 140 20.71 -15.25 -10.80
CA ALA A 140 21.76 -14.24 -10.91
C ALA A 140 23.14 -14.78 -10.53
N VAL A 141 23.23 -15.64 -9.51
CA VAL A 141 24.49 -16.27 -9.08
C VAL A 141 24.82 -17.56 -9.83
N GLY A 142 24.04 -17.93 -10.87
CA GLY A 142 24.30 -19.10 -11.71
C GLY A 142 23.95 -20.45 -11.06
N LEU A 143 23.18 -20.45 -9.98
CA LEU A 143 22.71 -21.68 -9.32
C LEU A 143 21.52 -22.32 -10.04
N GLN A 144 20.85 -21.56 -10.93
CA GLN A 144 19.85 -22.05 -11.86
C GLN A 144 20.25 -21.65 -13.29
N THR A 145 20.22 -22.61 -14.21
CA THR A 145 20.56 -22.36 -15.62
C THR A 145 19.37 -21.78 -16.37
N VAL A 146 19.53 -20.56 -16.88
CA VAL A 146 18.51 -19.89 -17.72
C VAL A 146 19.14 -19.50 -19.06
N SER A 147 18.38 -19.66 -20.14
CA SER A 147 18.81 -19.27 -21.49
C SER A 147 19.16 -17.78 -21.56
N SER A 148 19.98 -17.37 -22.53
CA SER A 148 20.39 -15.97 -22.71
C SER A 148 19.20 -15.01 -22.85
N THR A 149 18.18 -15.39 -23.62
CA THR A 149 16.92 -14.64 -23.75
C THR A 149 16.18 -14.57 -22.42
N GLY A 150 16.20 -15.64 -21.62
CA GLY A 150 15.58 -15.67 -20.30
C GLY A 150 16.24 -14.71 -19.31
N LYS A 151 17.56 -14.48 -19.37
CA LYS A 151 18.25 -13.51 -18.50
C LYS A 151 17.67 -12.10 -18.62
N ARG A 152 17.47 -11.61 -19.84
CA ARG A 152 16.89 -10.28 -20.08
C ARG A 152 15.46 -10.17 -19.54
N MET A 153 14.66 -11.23 -19.66
CA MET A 153 13.32 -11.27 -19.10
C MET A 153 13.36 -11.25 -17.57
N LEU A 154 14.30 -11.96 -16.94
CA LEU A 154 14.46 -11.98 -15.49
C LEU A 154 14.89 -10.62 -14.93
N ASP A 155 15.77 -9.90 -15.61
CA ASP A 155 16.14 -8.53 -15.21
C ASP A 155 14.90 -7.62 -15.16
N TRP A 156 14.04 -7.70 -16.17
CA TRP A 156 12.78 -6.97 -16.19
C TRP A 156 11.82 -7.42 -15.09
N VAL A 157 11.71 -8.72 -14.85
CA VAL A 157 10.87 -9.26 -13.77
C VAL A 157 11.37 -8.76 -12.41
N GLN A 158 12.68 -8.69 -12.17
CA GLN A 158 13.25 -8.15 -10.95
C GLN A 158 12.91 -6.67 -10.75
N ILE A 159 13.02 -5.87 -11.82
CA ILE A 159 12.63 -4.45 -11.81
C ILE A 159 11.15 -4.31 -11.49
N LEU A 160 10.28 -5.05 -12.20
CA LEU A 160 8.83 -5.00 -12.00
C LEU A 160 8.43 -5.45 -10.60
N LEU A 161 9.03 -6.52 -10.08
CA LEU A 161 8.78 -7.04 -8.74
C LEU A 161 9.16 -6.00 -7.68
N ARG A 162 10.30 -5.31 -7.86
CA ARG A 162 10.73 -4.22 -6.98
C ARG A 162 9.80 -3.02 -7.03
N ILE A 163 9.39 -2.58 -8.23
CA ILE A 163 8.44 -1.47 -8.39
C ILE A 163 7.12 -1.84 -7.71
N LEU A 164 6.57 -3.02 -8.00
CA LEU A 164 5.31 -3.49 -7.44
C LEU A 164 5.35 -3.53 -5.92
N TRP A 165 6.44 -4.05 -5.35
CA TRP A 165 6.66 -4.04 -3.90
C TRP A 165 6.65 -2.62 -3.33
N GLN A 166 7.39 -1.68 -3.92
CA GLN A 166 7.47 -0.29 -3.45
C GLN A 166 6.13 0.46 -3.53
N VAL A 167 5.36 0.27 -4.60
CA VAL A 167 4.11 1.01 -4.82
C VAL A 167 2.89 0.35 -4.17
N SER A 168 2.99 -0.93 -3.80
CA SER A 168 1.86 -1.71 -3.28
C SER A 168 1.15 -1.07 -2.08
N PRO A 169 1.82 -0.45 -1.07
CA PRO A 169 1.12 0.18 0.04
C PRO A 169 0.17 1.28 -0.42
N VAL A 170 0.62 2.11 -1.37
CA VAL A 170 -0.17 3.23 -1.89
C VAL A 170 -1.32 2.72 -2.76
N LEU A 171 -1.05 1.76 -3.64
CA LEU A 171 -2.09 1.17 -4.50
C LEU A 171 -3.19 0.51 -3.66
N ILE A 172 -2.83 -0.29 -2.65
CA ILE A 172 -3.79 -0.92 -1.75
C ILE A 172 -4.61 0.14 -1.01
N ALA A 173 -3.97 1.18 -0.47
CA ALA A 173 -4.65 2.26 0.24
C ALA A 173 -5.63 3.02 -0.66
N VAL A 174 -5.24 3.33 -1.90
CA VAL A 174 -6.09 4.02 -2.89
C VAL A 174 -7.29 3.14 -3.27
N LEU A 175 -7.07 1.86 -3.56
CA LEU A 175 -8.14 0.92 -3.94
C LEU A 175 -9.15 0.74 -2.81
N LEU A 176 -8.68 0.49 -1.58
CA LEU A 176 -9.54 0.33 -0.41
C LEU A 176 -10.18 1.64 0.05
N GLY A 177 -9.61 2.79 -0.30
CA GLY A 177 -10.15 4.12 -0.09
C GLY A 177 -11.03 4.64 -1.22
N ALA A 178 -11.18 3.90 -2.34
CA ALA A 178 -11.73 4.44 -3.58
C ALA A 178 -13.16 4.98 -3.44
N SER A 179 -14.00 4.34 -2.63
CA SER A 179 -15.37 4.83 -2.37
C SER A 179 -15.37 6.22 -1.73
N TYR A 180 -14.52 6.44 -0.73
CA TYR A 180 -14.36 7.73 -0.08
C TYR A 180 -13.85 8.80 -1.06
N TRP A 181 -12.82 8.47 -1.84
CA TRP A 181 -12.26 9.39 -2.83
C TRP A 181 -13.27 9.74 -3.91
N ARG A 182 -14.04 8.76 -4.39
CA ARG A 182 -15.11 8.98 -5.38
C ARG A 182 -16.16 9.95 -4.85
N ASP A 183 -16.64 9.74 -3.64
CA ASP A 183 -17.66 10.62 -3.03
C ASP A 183 -17.11 12.04 -2.83
N HIS A 184 -15.85 12.15 -2.42
CA HIS A 184 -15.17 13.44 -2.27
C HIS A 184 -15.04 14.19 -3.60
N LEU A 185 -14.57 13.51 -4.65
CA LEU A 185 -14.42 14.07 -6.01
C LEU A 185 -15.77 14.50 -6.61
N LEU A 186 -16.81 13.67 -6.45
CA LEU A 186 -18.16 14.02 -6.91
C LEU A 186 -18.71 15.23 -6.17
N SER A 187 -18.47 15.34 -4.86
CA SER A 187 -18.87 16.51 -4.08
C SER A 187 -18.15 17.79 -4.54
N PHE A 188 -16.88 17.66 -4.95
CA PHE A 188 -16.08 18.76 -5.47
C PHE A 188 -16.60 19.23 -6.82
N ARG A 189 -16.88 18.29 -7.75
CA ARG A 189 -17.44 18.58 -9.07
C ARG A 189 -18.82 19.25 -8.98
N ARG A 190 -19.70 18.79 -8.09
CA ARG A 190 -21.00 19.42 -7.84
C ARG A 190 -20.88 20.85 -7.32
N LYS A 191 -19.87 21.14 -6.49
CA LYS A 191 -19.61 22.49 -5.99
C LYS A 191 -19.05 23.41 -7.09
N ALA A 192 -18.13 22.90 -7.91
CA ALA A 192 -17.58 23.64 -9.05
C ALA A 192 -18.69 24.02 -10.04
N GLY A 193 -19.54 23.07 -10.45
CA GLY A 193 -20.64 23.36 -11.39
C GLY A 193 -21.69 24.34 -10.88
N LYS A 194 -21.88 24.47 -9.56
CA LYS A 194 -22.76 25.50 -8.96
C LYS A 194 -22.12 26.89 -8.93
N ALA A 195 -20.79 26.99 -8.95
CA ALA A 195 -20.09 28.28 -8.96
C ALA A 195 -20.17 28.94 -10.35
N ASP A 196 -20.26 28.13 -11.39
CA ASP A 196 -20.31 28.58 -12.79
C ASP A 196 -21.74 28.76 -13.32
N ALA A 197 -22.77 28.38 -12.56
CA ALA A 197 -24.15 28.72 -12.91
C ALA A 197 -24.28 30.25 -12.86
N PRO A 198 -24.42 30.93 -14.01
CA PRO A 198 -24.42 32.38 -14.06
C PRO A 198 -25.54 32.89 -13.16
N THR A 199 -25.24 33.92 -12.38
CA THR A 199 -26.23 34.68 -11.60
C THR A 199 -27.10 35.50 -12.56
N GLN A 200 -27.73 34.84 -13.53
CA GLN A 200 -28.40 35.45 -14.67
C GLN A 200 -29.91 35.61 -14.45
N CYS A 201 -30.47 35.11 -13.35
CA CYS A 201 -31.92 35.14 -13.12
C CYS A 201 -32.28 35.89 -11.82
N ARG A 202 -31.77 37.11 -11.63
CA ARG A 202 -32.27 38.01 -10.57
C ARG A 202 -32.34 39.50 -10.93
N LEU A 203 -32.18 39.84 -12.21
CA LEU A 203 -32.27 41.23 -12.70
C LEU A 203 -33.45 41.50 -13.63
N ILE A 204 -34.39 40.56 -13.79
CA ILE A 204 -35.60 40.76 -14.62
C ILE A 204 -36.83 40.50 -13.78
N SER A 205 -37.14 41.37 -12.80
CA SER A 205 -38.50 41.42 -12.21
C SER A 205 -38.75 42.69 -11.37
N THR A 206 -38.15 43.83 -11.71
CA THR A 206 -38.44 45.12 -11.06
C THR A 206 -38.88 46.23 -12.02
N GLU A 207 -39.10 45.92 -13.30
CA GLU A 207 -39.89 46.75 -14.22
C GLU A 207 -41.18 45.97 -14.50
N GLY A 208 -42.40 46.47 -14.35
CA GLY A 208 -42.94 47.69 -13.80
C GLY A 208 -44.44 47.38 -13.66
N VAL A 209 -44.95 47.45 -12.44
CA VAL A 209 -46.41 47.47 -12.18
C VAL A 209 -46.72 48.88 -11.70
N GLU A 210 -46.53 49.85 -12.60
CA GLU A 210 -47.33 51.08 -12.64
C GLU A 210 -48.41 50.78 -13.69
N GLY A 211 -49.70 50.93 -13.47
CA GLY A 211 -50.43 51.75 -12.53
C GLY A 211 -51.73 52.04 -13.25
N GLU A 212 -52.70 51.14 -13.15
CA GLU A 212 -54.00 51.31 -13.79
C GLU A 212 -55.08 51.00 -12.75
N ARG A 213 -55.60 52.07 -12.14
CA ARG A 213 -56.89 52.09 -11.45
C ARG A 213 -57.56 53.45 -11.67
N PRO A 214 -58.90 53.43 -11.80
CA PRO A 214 -59.71 54.35 -12.60
C PRO A 214 -59.93 55.74 -12.00
#